data_AF-A0A2G1YPN0-F1
#
_entry.id   AF-A0A2G1YPN0-F1
#
_cell.length_a   1.000
_cell.length_b   1.000
_cell.length_c   1.000
_cell.angle_alpha   90.00
_cell.angle_beta   90.00
_cell.angle_gamma   90.00
#
_symmetry.space_group_name_H-M   'P 1'
#
loop_
_entity.id
_entity.type
_entity.pdbx_description
1 polymer ?
#
loop_
_entity_poly.entity_id
_entity_poly.type
_entity_poly.pdbx_seq_one_letter_code
_entity_poly.pdbx_strand_id
1 'polypeptide(L)'
;MSNIFSENPEWAIGSCIAIFIAFATHRFAMHRINMEHFRKKANAFESAIKREFAEIYPIQAQWPENVDDYFRSIFPTLQAAVSEFREALPKSKASAFDEAWFIYRLGRDGREIDQQCYFQYMGFQNSEKPYIEPRKAFKENVDSLLSFTKET
;
A
#
# COMPACT_ATOMS: atom_id res chain seq x y z
N MET A 1 10.81 -32.23 -45.36
CA MET A 1 11.23 -31.48 -44.15
C MET A 1 11.45 -32.48 -43.04
N SER A 2 12.69 -32.95 -42.88
CA SER A 2 13.07 -33.82 -41.77
C SER A 2 12.85 -33.07 -40.46
N ASN A 3 12.11 -33.69 -39.55
CA ASN A 3 11.89 -33.14 -38.22
C ASN A 3 13.22 -33.30 -37.47
N ILE A 4 14.00 -32.22 -37.37
CA ILE A 4 15.31 -32.17 -36.69
C ILE A 4 15.18 -32.69 -35.23
N PHE A 5 13.98 -32.63 -34.66
CA PHE A 5 13.64 -33.17 -33.34
C PHE A 5 13.55 -34.71 -33.27
N SER A 6 13.44 -35.43 -34.39
CA SER A 6 13.31 -36.90 -34.40
C SER A 6 14.64 -37.63 -34.55
N GLU A 7 15.71 -36.97 -35.01
CA GLU A 7 17.00 -37.63 -35.25
C GLU A 7 17.93 -37.63 -34.03
N ASN A 8 17.77 -36.68 -33.09
CA ASN A 8 18.66 -36.54 -31.93
C ASN A 8 17.92 -36.01 -30.67
N PRO A 9 17.10 -36.84 -30.00
CA PRO A 9 16.26 -36.40 -28.88
C PRO A 9 17.06 -35.91 -27.67
N GLU A 10 18.28 -36.39 -27.45
CA GLU A 10 19.11 -36.01 -26.28
C GLU A 10 19.53 -34.53 -26.31
N TRP A 11 19.94 -34.02 -27.47
CA TRP A 11 20.30 -32.60 -27.64
C TRP A 11 19.10 -31.67 -27.52
N ALA A 12 17.93 -32.12 -28.01
CA ALA A 12 16.68 -31.40 -27.86
C ALA A 12 16.27 -31.30 -26.39
N ILE A 13 16.36 -32.42 -25.64
CA ILE A 13 16.07 -32.44 -24.19
C ILE A 13 17.03 -31.54 -23.43
N GLY A 14 18.34 -31.63 -23.69
CA GLY A 14 19.35 -30.79 -23.05
C GLY A 14 19.12 -29.30 -23.30
N SER A 15 18.75 -28.93 -24.53
CA SER A 15 18.44 -27.54 -24.90
C SER A 15 17.19 -27.01 -24.18
N CYS A 16 16.13 -27.83 -24.10
CA CYS A 16 14.92 -27.49 -23.36
C CYS A 16 15.19 -27.27 -21.86
N ILE A 17 16.01 -28.12 -21.24
CA ILE A 17 16.39 -28.00 -19.82
C ILE A 17 17.18 -26.70 -19.60
N ALA A 18 18.16 -26.39 -20.46
CA ALA A 18 18.96 -25.17 -20.33
C ALA A 18 18.10 -23.90 -20.44
N ILE A 19 17.16 -23.85 -21.39
CA ILE A 19 16.22 -22.73 -21.53
C ILE A 19 15.33 -22.60 -20.30
N PHE A 20 14.81 -23.72 -19.79
CA PHE A 20 13.97 -23.71 -18.59
C PHE A 20 14.72 -23.20 -17.36
N ILE A 21 15.97 -23.64 -17.14
CA ILE A 21 16.82 -23.17 -16.05
C ILE A 21 17.13 -21.68 -16.20
N ALA A 22 17.48 -21.21 -17.40
CA ALA A 22 17.74 -19.80 -17.67
C ALA A 22 16.49 -18.94 -17.40
N PHE A 23 15.32 -19.42 -17.81
CA PHE A 23 14.06 -18.73 -17.53
C PHE A 23 13.74 -18.71 -16.03
N ALA A 24 13.86 -19.85 -15.34
CA ALA A 24 13.59 -19.95 -13.91
C ALA A 24 14.53 -19.04 -13.09
N THR A 25 15.82 -19.05 -13.38
CA THR A 25 16.82 -18.19 -12.72
C THR A 25 16.57 -16.70 -12.98
N HIS A 26 16.23 -16.32 -14.22
CA HIS A 26 15.86 -14.94 -14.53
C HIS A 26 14.61 -14.49 -13.77
N ARG A 27 13.55 -15.32 -13.74
CA ARG A 27 12.31 -15.02 -13.02
C ARG A 27 12.56 -14.91 -11.52
N PHE A 28 13.40 -15.77 -10.95
CA PHE A 28 13.79 -15.72 -9.56
C PHE A 28 14.60 -14.45 -9.22
N ALA A 29 15.55 -14.06 -10.07
CA ALA A 29 16.33 -12.84 -9.90
C ALA A 29 15.42 -11.59 -9.95
N MET A 30 14.54 -11.51 -10.96
CA MET A 30 13.56 -10.41 -11.06
C MET A 30 12.61 -10.37 -9.86
N HIS A 31 12.20 -11.52 -9.35
CA HIS A 31 11.36 -11.59 -8.15
C HIS A 31 12.09 -11.00 -6.93
N ARG A 32 13.36 -11.36 -6.72
CA ARG A 32 14.16 -10.79 -5.62
C ARG A 32 14.34 -9.28 -5.73
N ILE A 33 14.68 -8.78 -6.92
CA ILE A 33 14.83 -7.33 -7.16
C ILE A 33 13.52 -6.59 -6.85
N ASN A 34 12.39 -7.14 -7.30
CA ASN A 34 11.07 -6.57 -7.02
C ASN A 34 10.73 -6.59 -5.52
N MET A 35 11.09 -7.66 -4.81
CA MET A 35 10.91 -7.73 -3.35
C MET A 35 11.77 -6.71 -2.61
N GLU A 36 13.04 -6.53 -3.00
CA GLU A 36 13.91 -5.51 -2.41
C GLU A 36 13.38 -4.10 -2.66
N HIS A 37 12.92 -3.82 -3.88
CA HIS A 37 12.29 -2.55 -4.22
C HIS A 37 11.02 -2.32 -3.40
N PHE A 38 10.16 -3.34 -3.27
CA PHE A 38 8.98 -3.30 -2.42
C PHE A 38 9.34 -3.00 -0.96
N ARG A 39 10.26 -3.75 -0.35
CA ARG A 39 10.71 -3.54 1.03
C ARG A 39 11.22 -2.12 1.26
N LYS A 40 12.02 -1.59 0.34
CA LYS A 40 12.55 -0.24 0.44
C LYS A 40 11.43 0.81 0.47
N LYS A 41 10.46 0.68 -0.45
CA LYS A 41 9.33 1.61 -0.55
C LYS A 41 8.33 1.44 0.61
N ALA A 42 8.11 0.22 1.06
CA ALA A 42 7.31 -0.11 2.25
C ALA A 42 7.90 0.53 3.52
N ASN A 43 9.21 0.38 3.75
CA ASN A 43 9.91 0.98 4.88
C ASN A 43 9.88 2.51 4.82
N ALA A 44 10.05 3.10 3.63
CA ALA A 44 9.96 4.55 3.46
C ALA A 44 8.56 5.08 3.78
N PHE A 45 7.51 4.40 3.31
CA PHE A 45 6.13 4.74 3.61
C PHE A 45 5.80 4.60 5.10
N GLU A 46 6.17 3.48 5.72
CA GLU A 46 5.96 3.27 7.15
C GLU A 46 6.69 4.32 8.00
N SER A 47 7.92 4.69 7.61
CA SER A 47 8.67 5.75 8.28
C SER A 47 8.02 7.11 8.13
N ALA A 48 7.47 7.43 6.95
CA ALA A 48 6.73 8.66 6.73
C ALA A 48 5.48 8.72 7.62
N ILE A 49 4.67 7.66 7.64
CA ILE A 49 3.49 7.55 8.50
C ILE A 49 3.86 7.74 9.98
N LYS A 50 4.87 7.02 10.48
CA LYS A 50 5.31 7.15 11.88
C LYS A 50 5.86 8.53 12.22
N ARG A 51 6.53 9.18 11.27
CA ARG A 51 7.07 10.53 11.46
C ARG A 51 5.97 11.58 11.51
N GLU A 52 5.07 11.60 10.52
CA GLU A 52 3.99 12.58 10.44
C GLU A 52 2.94 12.40 11.56
N PHE A 53 2.81 11.18 12.10
CA PHE A 53 1.89 10.87 13.19
C PHE A 53 2.57 10.56 14.52
N ALA A 54 3.82 10.97 14.73
CA ALA A 54 4.59 10.60 15.93
C ALA A 54 3.86 10.96 17.25
N GLU A 55 3.03 12.01 17.23
CA GLU A 55 2.29 12.50 18.39
C GLU A 55 0.96 11.76 18.65
N ILE A 56 0.40 11.11 17.62
CA ILE A 56 -0.94 10.49 17.66
C ILE A 56 -0.97 8.99 17.31
N TYR A 57 0.13 8.42 16.84
CA TYR A 57 0.24 7.01 16.45
C TYR A 57 1.59 6.42 16.90
N PRO A 58 1.62 5.19 17.46
CA PRO A 58 0.51 4.27 17.67
C PRO A 58 -0.31 4.55 18.94
N ILE A 59 0.23 5.38 19.85
CA ILE A 59 -0.42 5.78 21.10
C ILE A 59 -0.94 7.20 20.94
N GLN A 60 -2.24 7.40 21.17
CA GLN A 60 -2.93 8.68 20.94
C GLN A 60 -2.84 9.59 22.17
N ALA A 61 -1.60 9.91 22.56
CA ALA A 61 -1.35 10.70 23.76
C ALA A 61 -1.80 12.15 23.62
N GLN A 62 -1.63 12.75 22.43
CA GLN A 62 -1.90 14.17 22.17
C GLN A 62 -2.78 14.34 20.94
N TRP A 63 -4.08 14.07 21.09
CA TRP A 63 -5.03 14.31 19.99
C TRP A 63 -5.15 15.82 19.71
N PRO A 64 -4.98 16.28 18.45
CA PRO A 64 -4.98 17.69 18.13
C PRO A 64 -6.34 18.33 18.41
N GLU A 65 -6.33 19.58 18.87
CA GLU A 65 -7.55 20.36 19.11
C GLU A 65 -8.24 20.72 17.79
N ASN A 66 -7.46 21.11 16.77
CA ASN A 66 -7.93 21.31 15.40
C ASN A 66 -7.48 20.16 14.49
N VAL A 67 -8.27 19.09 14.52
CA VAL A 67 -8.00 17.83 13.83
C VAL A 67 -7.91 18.00 12.32
N ASP A 68 -8.81 18.80 11.72
CA ASP A 68 -8.86 18.97 10.27
C ASP A 68 -7.63 19.71 9.75
N ASP A 69 -7.23 20.82 10.40
CA ASP A 69 -6.03 21.56 10.03
C ASP A 69 -4.75 20.74 10.22
N TYR A 70 -4.67 19.95 11.31
CA TYR A 70 -3.55 19.03 11.52
C TYR A 70 -3.41 18.04 10.35
N PHE A 71 -4.47 17.32 10.01
CA PHE A 71 -4.42 16.31 8.95
C PHE A 71 -4.19 16.92 7.56
N ARG A 72 -4.75 18.09 7.28
CA ARG A 72 -4.48 18.85 6.05
C ARG A 72 -3.04 19.30 5.95
N SER A 73 -2.41 19.69 7.07
CA SER A 73 -1.01 20.17 7.07
C SER A 73 -0.02 19.08 6.65
N ILE A 74 -0.22 17.85 7.10
CA ILE A 74 0.64 16.69 6.79
C ILE A 74 0.26 15.99 5.48
N PHE A 75 -0.93 16.28 4.94
CA PHE A 75 -1.48 15.61 3.77
C PHE A 75 -0.51 15.58 2.58
N PRO A 76 0.14 16.70 2.16
CA PRO A 76 1.01 16.68 0.98
C PRO A 76 2.16 15.70 1.12
N THR A 77 2.75 15.61 2.33
CA THR A 77 3.83 14.68 2.64
C THR A 77 3.35 13.23 2.60
N LEU A 78 2.19 12.95 3.18
CA LEU A 78 1.61 11.61 3.13
C LEU A 78 1.21 11.20 1.72
N GLN A 79 0.60 12.10 0.95
CA GLN A 79 0.20 11.84 -0.43
C GLN A 79 1.42 11.51 -1.31
N ALA A 80 2.55 12.20 -1.12
CA ALA A 80 3.79 11.87 -1.81
C ALA A 80 4.27 10.45 -1.45
N ALA A 81 4.29 10.11 -0.16
CA ALA A 81 4.68 8.77 0.29
C ALA A 81 3.74 7.66 -0.21
N VAL A 82 2.43 7.93 -0.24
CA VAL A 82 1.40 7.03 -0.79
C VAL A 82 1.62 6.81 -2.28
N SER A 83 1.84 7.88 -3.05
CA SER A 83 2.10 7.79 -4.49
C SER A 83 3.36 6.98 -4.78
N GLU A 84 4.44 7.20 -4.03
CA GLU A 84 5.68 6.43 -4.20
C GLU A 84 5.54 4.95 -3.83
N PHE A 85 4.80 4.64 -2.76
CA PHE A 85 4.60 3.25 -2.34
C PHE A 85 3.66 2.50 -3.28
N ARG A 86 2.64 3.20 -3.80
CA ARG A 86 1.70 2.66 -4.79
C ARG A 86 2.42 2.07 -6.00
N GLU A 87 3.46 2.73 -6.50
CA GLU A 87 4.23 2.24 -7.66
C GLU A 87 4.94 0.92 -7.40
N ALA A 88 5.23 0.61 -6.12
CA ALA A 88 5.86 -0.64 -5.72
C ALA A 88 4.85 -1.77 -5.47
N LEU A 89 3.56 -1.47 -5.38
CA LEU A 89 2.52 -2.48 -5.12
C LEU A 89 2.18 -3.29 -6.38
N PRO A 90 1.95 -4.61 -6.23
CA PRO A 90 1.34 -5.39 -7.29
C PRO A 90 -0.02 -4.80 -7.69
N LYS A 91 -0.36 -4.83 -8.99
CA LYS A 91 -1.65 -4.33 -9.49
C LYS A 91 -2.86 -4.93 -8.77
N SER A 92 -2.76 -6.19 -8.33
CA SER A 92 -3.80 -6.88 -7.56
C SER A 92 -4.07 -6.25 -6.18
N LYS A 93 -3.08 -5.59 -5.57
CA LYS A 93 -3.21 -4.90 -4.28
C LYS A 93 -3.40 -3.39 -4.43
N ALA A 94 -2.96 -2.83 -5.55
CA ALA A 94 -3.02 -1.40 -5.85
C ALA A 94 -4.44 -0.82 -5.67
N SER A 95 -5.49 -1.50 -6.15
CA SER A 95 -6.87 -1.01 -6.01
C SER A 95 -7.34 -0.97 -4.56
N ALA A 96 -7.04 -2.01 -3.77
CA ALA A 96 -7.42 -2.06 -2.36
C ALA A 96 -6.62 -1.03 -1.53
N PHE A 97 -5.38 -0.76 -1.91
CA PHE A 97 -4.58 0.29 -1.29
C PHE A 97 -5.14 1.69 -1.57
N ASP A 98 -5.58 1.97 -2.81
CA ASP A 98 -6.24 3.25 -3.13
C ASP A 98 -7.53 3.44 -2.34
N GLU A 99 -8.30 2.37 -2.18
CA GLU A 99 -9.53 2.39 -1.38
C GLU A 99 -9.23 2.67 0.10
N ALA A 100 -8.21 2.01 0.67
CA ALA A 100 -7.77 2.32 2.04
C ALA A 100 -7.31 3.77 2.19
N TRP A 101 -6.59 4.30 1.20
CA TRP A 101 -6.18 5.71 1.17
C TRP A 101 -7.36 6.67 0.99
N PHE A 102 -8.36 6.28 0.19
CA PHE A 102 -9.60 7.03 0.02
C PHE A 102 -10.38 7.12 1.33
N ILE A 103 -10.61 5.97 1.98
CA ILE A 103 -11.32 5.88 3.28
C ILE A 103 -10.59 6.71 4.34
N TYR A 104 -9.26 6.67 4.37
CA TYR A 104 -8.49 7.50 5.30
C TYR A 104 -8.78 9.01 5.10
N ARG A 105 -8.82 9.48 3.84
CA ARG A 105 -8.94 10.90 3.49
C ARG A 105 -10.36 11.47 3.52
N LEU A 106 -11.35 10.65 3.19
CA LEU A 106 -12.73 11.11 2.91
C LEU A 106 -13.79 10.30 3.66
N GLY A 107 -13.39 9.23 4.37
CA GLY A 107 -14.32 8.28 4.96
C GLY A 107 -14.95 7.34 3.94
N ARG A 108 -15.83 6.45 4.41
CA ARG A 108 -16.51 5.45 3.57
C ARG A 108 -17.61 6.05 2.68
N ASP A 109 -18.20 7.15 3.13
CA ASP A 109 -19.29 7.84 2.45
C ASP A 109 -18.80 9.00 1.56
N GLY A 110 -17.48 9.22 1.50
CA GLY A 110 -16.88 10.29 0.70
C GLY A 110 -17.06 10.06 -0.80
N ARG A 111 -16.94 11.14 -1.57
CA ARG A 111 -16.94 11.11 -3.04
C ARG A 111 -15.61 11.64 -3.56
N GLU A 112 -15.15 11.15 -4.71
CA GLU A 112 -13.88 11.63 -5.32
C GLU A 112 -13.87 13.13 -5.63
N ILE A 113 -15.05 13.72 -5.83
CA ILE A 113 -15.22 15.16 -6.04
C ILE A 113 -15.11 15.99 -4.76
N ASP A 114 -15.14 15.36 -3.59
CA ASP A 114 -15.09 16.06 -2.32
C ASP A 114 -13.65 16.54 -2.07
N GLN A 115 -13.52 17.79 -1.64
CA GLN A 115 -12.26 18.29 -1.10
C GLN A 115 -11.90 17.50 0.17
N GLN A 116 -10.61 17.33 0.45
CA GLN A 116 -10.13 16.60 1.64
C GLN A 116 -10.93 16.94 2.89
N CYS A 117 -11.41 15.90 3.56
CA CYS A 117 -12.45 16.03 4.55
C CYS A 117 -12.26 14.98 5.64
N TYR A 118 -11.89 15.44 6.83
CA TYR A 118 -11.57 14.59 7.97
C TYR A 118 -12.71 14.48 9.00
N PHE A 119 -13.98 14.69 8.58
CA PHE A 119 -15.14 14.67 9.49
C PHE A 119 -15.24 13.37 10.32
N GLN A 120 -14.83 12.23 9.76
CA GLN A 120 -14.77 10.94 10.45
C GLN A 120 -13.83 10.93 11.68
N TYR A 121 -12.92 11.91 11.77
CA TYR A 121 -11.97 12.05 12.88
C TYR A 121 -12.30 13.23 13.81
N MET A 122 -13.40 13.95 13.58
CA MET A 122 -13.78 15.13 14.39
C MET A 122 -14.78 14.81 15.52
N GLY A 123 -15.35 13.61 15.56
CA GLY A 123 -16.21 13.18 16.67
C GLY A 123 -17.60 13.79 16.71
N PHE A 124 -18.08 14.29 15.58
CA PHE A 124 -19.46 14.77 15.46
C PHE A 124 -20.44 13.64 15.77
N GLN A 125 -21.26 13.83 16.80
CA GLN A 125 -22.43 13.00 17.06
C GLN A 125 -23.56 13.47 16.14
N ASN A 126 -23.93 12.64 15.17
CA ASN A 126 -25.18 12.80 14.45
C ASN A 126 -26.21 11.85 15.09
N SER A 127 -27.37 12.36 15.47
CA SER A 127 -28.48 11.58 16.04
C SER A 127 -28.96 10.44 15.14
N GLU A 128 -28.64 10.48 13.84
CA GLU A 128 -29.03 9.48 12.84
C GLU A 128 -27.95 8.44 12.52
N LYS A 129 -26.70 8.64 12.95
CA LYS A 129 -25.58 7.72 12.65
C LYS A 129 -24.95 7.16 13.94
N PRO A 130 -24.43 5.91 13.91
CA PRO A 130 -23.67 5.38 15.04
C PRO A 130 -22.52 6.31 15.42
N TYR A 131 -22.30 6.51 16.72
CA TYR A 131 -21.14 7.26 17.20
C TYR A 131 -19.85 6.56 16.77
N ILE A 132 -19.05 7.26 15.97
CA ILE A 132 -17.72 6.81 15.57
C ILE A 132 -16.73 7.41 16.56
N GLU A 133 -16.01 6.55 17.29
CA GLU A 133 -14.90 7.00 18.13
C GLU A 133 -13.74 7.46 17.21
N PRO A 134 -13.43 8.76 17.15
CA PRO A 134 -12.56 9.32 16.10
C PRO A 134 -11.15 8.77 16.10
N ARG A 135 -10.64 8.65 17.32
CA ARG A 135 -9.36 8.08 17.69
C ARG A 135 -9.24 6.63 17.23
N LYS A 136 -10.24 5.82 17.53
CA LYS A 136 -10.28 4.43 17.09
C LYS A 136 -10.34 4.32 15.57
N ALA A 137 -11.22 5.09 14.92
CA ALA A 137 -11.34 5.11 13.47
C ALA A 137 -10.04 5.53 12.77
N PHE A 138 -9.35 6.55 13.29
CA PHE A 138 -8.04 6.96 12.79
C PHE A 138 -7.03 5.82 12.88
N LYS A 139 -6.93 5.16 14.04
CA LYS A 139 -6.01 4.04 14.23
C LYS A 139 -6.31 2.90 13.26
N GLU A 140 -7.57 2.51 13.12
CA GLU A 140 -7.98 1.44 12.20
C GLU A 140 -7.65 1.77 10.74
N ASN A 141 -7.85 3.02 10.32
CA ASN A 141 -7.53 3.45 8.96
C ASN A 141 -6.02 3.50 8.70
N VAL A 142 -5.22 3.97 9.67
CA VAL A 142 -3.75 3.94 9.56
C VAL A 142 -3.22 2.51 9.60
N ASP A 143 -3.74 1.66 10.48
CA ASP A 143 -3.36 0.23 10.53
C ASP A 143 -3.73 -0.48 9.22
N SER A 144 -4.88 -0.13 8.61
CA SER A 144 -5.29 -0.64 7.30
C SER A 144 -4.28 -0.26 6.21
N LEU A 145 -3.84 1.00 6.16
CA LEU A 145 -2.80 1.44 5.23
C LEU A 145 -1.47 0.72 5.45
N LEU A 146 -1.03 0.60 6.70
CA LEU A 146 0.20 -0.10 7.05
C LEU A 146 0.10 -1.62 6.83
N SER A 147 -1.09 -2.20 6.75
CA SER A 147 -1.23 -3.63 6.45
C SER A 147 -0.66 -3.99 5.08
N PHE A 148 -0.63 -3.06 4.13
CA PHE A 148 -0.08 -3.25 2.80
C PHE A 148 1.45 -3.29 2.76
N THR A 149 2.14 -2.83 3.81
CA THR A 149 3.61 -2.90 3.91
C THR A 149 4.09 -4.29 4.30
N LYS A 150 3.21 -5.13 4.87
CA LYS A 150 3.53 -6.50 5.25
C LYS A 150 3.67 -7.35 3.99
N GLU A 151 4.83 -7.99 3.85
CA GLU A 151 5.03 -9.00 2.82
C GLU A 151 3.98 -10.10 2.97
N THR A 152 3.32 -10.45 1.86
CA THR A 152 2.47 -11.63 1.75
C THR A 152 3.02 -12.47 0.62
#